data_AF-A0A435H3C9-F1
#
_entry.id   AF-A0A435H3C9-F1
#
_cell.length_a   1.000
_cell.length_b   1.000
_cell.length_c   1.000
_cell.angle_alpha   90.00
_cell.angle_beta   90.00
_cell.angle_gamma   90.00
#
_symmetry.space_group_name_H-M   'P 1'
#
loop_
_entity.id
_entity.type
_entity.pdbx_description
1 polymer ?
#
loop_
_entity_poly.entity_id
_entity_poly.type
_entity_poly.pdbx_seq_one_letter_code
_entity_poly.pdbx_strand_id
1 'polypeptide(L)'
;VVSMAVGGKQIALDAARDTLVNVNALGDPVPSARFMGGREFSVLTKDQPEPWTEADVGAVLARKTLLLPSTQQGSGPFPHHAAAWLNADGINNGQRFAAISFYLALMTATCLDLIGADGPTTVEGPFARNRLFVGMLAAATARAVVASEAATGTSIGAALLASDQLMAQGKGERIERPIDPAWVDYVSAWRAAVEVQG
;
A
#
# COMPACT_ATOMS: atom_id res chain seq x y z
N VAL A 1 -5.28 6.02 3.19
CA VAL A 1 -4.98 5.45 1.86
C VAL A 1 -6.30 5.06 1.24
N VAL A 2 -6.50 5.42 -0.02
CA VAL A 2 -7.67 5.00 -0.81
C VAL A 2 -7.14 4.30 -2.04
N SER A 3 -7.56 3.05 -2.23
CA SER A 3 -7.24 2.22 -3.38
C SER A 3 -8.46 2.19 -4.29
N MET A 4 -8.25 2.33 -5.60
CA MET A 4 -9.30 2.35 -6.61
C MET A 4 -8.90 1.42 -7.77
N ALA A 5 -9.84 0.61 -8.25
CA ALA A 5 -9.64 -0.28 -9.38
C ALA A 5 -10.44 0.20 -10.60
N VAL A 6 -9.82 1.05 -11.41
CA VAL A 6 -10.40 1.49 -12.69
C VAL A 6 -10.19 0.39 -13.74
N GLY A 7 -11.28 -0.15 -14.28
CA GLY A 7 -11.21 -1.26 -15.26
C GLY A 7 -10.68 -2.58 -14.68
N GLY A 8 -10.78 -2.78 -13.36
CA GLY A 8 -10.39 -4.02 -12.69
C GLY A 8 -11.33 -5.19 -12.95
N LYS A 9 -11.00 -6.34 -12.36
CA LYS A 9 -11.85 -7.53 -12.35
C LYS A 9 -13.16 -7.25 -11.63
N GLN A 10 -14.26 -7.78 -12.17
CA GLN A 10 -15.55 -7.77 -11.48
C GLN A 10 -15.51 -8.79 -10.34
N ILE A 11 -15.64 -8.30 -9.11
CA ILE A 11 -15.65 -9.13 -7.90
C ILE A 11 -16.73 -8.67 -6.93
N ALA A 12 -17.21 -9.58 -6.08
CA ALA A 12 -18.10 -9.21 -4.99
C ALA A 12 -17.32 -8.48 -3.89
N LEU A 13 -17.74 -7.26 -3.58
CA LEU A 13 -17.12 -6.45 -2.54
C LEU A 13 -17.60 -6.88 -1.15
N ASP A 14 -16.67 -6.93 -0.20
CA ASP A 14 -16.97 -7.19 1.20
C ASP A 14 -16.99 -5.87 2.00
N ALA A 15 -18.19 -5.38 2.28
CA ALA A 15 -18.38 -4.14 3.03
C ALA A 15 -17.80 -4.22 4.46
N ALA A 16 -17.65 -5.42 5.03
CA ALA A 16 -17.04 -5.61 6.34
C ALA A 16 -15.53 -5.38 6.31
N ARG A 17 -14.90 -5.26 5.14
CA ARG A 17 -13.46 -5.02 4.95
C ARG A 17 -13.15 -3.63 4.37
N ASP A 18 -14.04 -2.66 4.67
CA ASP A 18 -13.92 -1.23 4.29
C ASP A 18 -13.79 -1.03 2.76
N THR A 19 -14.58 -1.82 2.02
CA THR A 19 -14.74 -1.69 0.56
C THR A 19 -16.04 -0.97 0.21
N LEU A 20 -16.04 -0.24 -0.92
CA LEU A 20 -17.17 0.55 -1.42
C LEU A 20 -17.06 0.75 -2.94
N VAL A 21 -18.07 1.35 -3.55
CA VAL A 21 -18.06 1.73 -4.97
C VAL A 21 -18.09 3.25 -5.09
N ASN A 22 -17.03 3.83 -5.66
CA ASN A 22 -17.03 5.22 -6.13
C ASN A 22 -17.54 5.28 -7.57
N VAL A 23 -17.71 6.49 -8.10
CA VAL A 23 -18.13 6.70 -9.50
C VAL A 23 -17.11 7.62 -10.17
N ASN A 24 -16.66 7.26 -11.37
CA ASN A 24 -15.75 8.11 -12.15
C ASN A 24 -16.52 9.28 -12.80
N ALA A 25 -15.80 10.21 -13.45
CA ALA A 25 -16.43 11.36 -14.10
C ALA A 25 -17.37 11.01 -15.28
N LEU A 26 -17.30 9.78 -15.80
CA LEU A 26 -18.13 9.27 -16.89
C LEU A 26 -19.38 8.52 -16.39
N GLY A 27 -19.52 8.34 -15.07
CA GLY A 27 -20.64 7.61 -14.47
C GLY A 27 -20.37 6.11 -14.25
N ASP A 28 -19.17 5.62 -14.56
CA ASP A 28 -18.84 4.20 -14.37
C ASP A 28 -18.50 3.88 -12.91
N PRO A 29 -18.87 2.68 -12.41
CA PRO A 29 -18.51 2.24 -11.07
C PRO A 29 -17.01 2.00 -10.94
N VAL A 30 -16.45 2.43 -9.82
CA VAL A 30 -15.04 2.24 -9.45
C VAL A 30 -14.96 1.55 -8.10
N PRO A 31 -14.78 0.21 -8.07
CA PRO A 31 -14.50 -0.53 -6.85
C PRO A 31 -13.32 0.10 -6.10
N SER A 32 -13.54 0.35 -4.81
CA SER A 32 -12.61 1.10 -3.97
C SER A 32 -12.51 0.48 -2.58
N ALA A 33 -11.33 0.58 -1.99
CA ALA A 33 -11.06 0.13 -0.62
C ALA A 33 -10.24 1.20 0.08
N ARG A 34 -10.38 1.31 1.40
CA ARG A 34 -9.68 2.34 2.15
C ARG A 34 -9.23 1.80 3.49
N PHE A 35 -8.16 2.39 3.98
CA PHE A 35 -7.72 2.24 5.36
C PHE A 35 -6.99 3.51 5.81
N MET A 36 -6.81 3.67 7.10
CA MET A 36 -6.24 4.88 7.70
C MET A 36 -4.70 4.94 7.63
N GLY A 37 -4.08 4.46 6.54
CA GLY A 37 -2.62 4.30 6.45
C GLY A 37 -1.78 5.55 6.74
N GLY A 38 -2.26 6.76 6.43
CA GLY A 38 -1.56 8.01 6.82
C GLY A 38 -1.56 8.24 8.34
N ARG A 39 -2.68 7.93 9.01
CA ARG A 39 -2.80 7.98 10.47
C ARG A 39 -1.99 6.87 11.13
N GLU A 40 -2.01 5.66 10.56
CA GLU A 40 -1.21 4.54 11.05
C GLU A 40 0.29 4.85 10.95
N PHE A 41 0.74 5.39 9.80
CA PHE A 41 2.11 5.88 9.64
C PHE A 41 2.45 6.91 10.71
N SER A 42 1.64 7.97 10.86
CA SER A 42 1.82 9.03 11.86
C SER A 42 1.98 8.48 13.28
N VAL A 43 1.11 7.57 13.70
CA VAL A 43 1.16 6.95 15.03
C VAL A 43 2.41 6.07 15.21
N LEU A 44 2.74 5.26 14.21
CA LEU A 44 3.83 4.29 14.27
C LEU A 44 5.22 4.95 14.19
N THR A 45 5.33 6.07 13.47
CA THR A 45 6.58 6.82 13.27
C THR A 45 6.67 8.11 14.08
N LYS A 46 5.61 8.47 14.82
CA LYS A 46 5.48 9.76 15.52
C LYS A 46 5.70 10.96 14.59
N ASP A 47 5.16 10.85 13.37
CA ASP A 47 5.32 11.81 12.27
C ASP A 47 6.78 12.05 11.81
N GLN A 48 7.70 11.17 12.19
CA GLN A 48 9.12 11.31 11.88
C GLN A 48 9.61 10.09 11.07
N PRO A 49 9.83 10.25 9.74
CA PRO A 49 10.52 9.21 8.99
C PRO A 49 11.94 9.07 9.52
N GLU A 50 12.36 7.84 9.77
CA GLU A 50 13.68 7.51 10.31
C GLU A 50 14.62 7.10 9.16
N PRO A 51 15.90 7.46 9.21
CA PRO A 51 16.88 6.95 8.26
C PRO A 51 17.00 5.43 8.41
N TRP A 52 17.19 4.77 7.28
CA TRP A 52 17.37 3.32 7.20
C TRP A 52 18.49 3.00 6.22
N THR A 53 19.07 1.81 6.36
CA THR A 53 20.11 1.27 5.48
C THR A 53 19.66 -0.02 4.81
N GLU A 54 20.31 -0.41 3.72
CA GLU A 54 20.04 -1.72 3.08
C GLU A 54 20.30 -2.89 4.05
N ALA A 55 21.22 -2.73 5.01
CA ALA A 55 21.44 -3.73 6.06
C ALA A 55 20.21 -3.86 7.00
N ASP A 56 19.52 -2.76 7.29
CA ASP A 56 18.28 -2.80 8.07
C ASP A 56 17.17 -3.54 7.32
N VAL A 57 17.04 -3.26 6.02
CA VAL A 57 16.08 -3.94 5.13
C VAL A 57 16.37 -5.43 5.06
N GLY A 58 17.63 -5.80 4.80
CA GLY A 58 18.07 -7.20 4.76
C GLY A 58 17.81 -7.93 6.07
N ALA A 59 18.06 -7.29 7.21
CA ALA A 59 17.79 -7.86 8.53
C ALA A 59 16.28 -8.10 8.77
N VAL A 60 15.42 -7.14 8.40
CA VAL A 60 13.95 -7.27 8.51
C VAL A 60 13.41 -8.39 7.63
N LEU A 61 13.89 -8.47 6.38
CA LEU A 61 13.50 -9.53 5.44
C LEU A 61 13.95 -10.90 5.94
N ALA A 62 15.23 -11.06 6.31
CA ALA A 62 15.80 -12.32 6.75
C ALA A 62 15.16 -12.84 8.04
N ARG A 63 14.93 -11.95 9.02
CA ARG A 63 14.31 -12.30 10.30
C ARG A 63 12.79 -12.45 10.21
N LYS A 64 12.17 -11.98 9.13
CA LYS A 64 10.71 -11.83 9.01
C LYS A 64 10.19 -11.04 10.21
N THR A 65 10.74 -9.84 10.41
CA THR A 65 10.22 -8.88 11.41
C THR A 65 8.93 -8.30 10.88
N LEU A 66 7.79 -8.71 11.41
CA LEU A 66 6.46 -8.38 10.88
C LEU A 66 5.72 -7.43 11.82
N LEU A 67 4.99 -6.49 11.23
CA LEU A 67 3.88 -5.80 11.90
C LEU A 67 2.58 -6.32 11.29
N LEU A 68 1.72 -6.90 12.12
CA LEU A 68 0.40 -7.42 11.75
C LEU A 68 -0.69 -6.37 12.00
N PRO A 69 -1.78 -6.39 11.21
CA PRO A 69 -2.88 -5.46 11.37
C PRO A 69 -3.75 -5.77 12.60
N SER A 70 -4.62 -4.85 13.02
CA SER A 70 -4.73 -3.47 12.54
C SER A 70 -4.25 -2.49 13.60
N THR A 71 -3.40 -1.54 13.19
CA THR A 71 -2.94 -0.48 14.11
C THR A 71 -3.99 0.61 14.32
N GLN A 72 -4.98 0.71 13.41
CA GLN A 72 -6.18 1.51 13.57
C GLN A 72 -7.43 0.63 13.49
N GLN A 73 -8.09 0.43 14.63
CA GLN A 73 -9.32 -0.38 14.72
C GLN A 73 -10.48 0.25 13.94
N GLY A 74 -11.36 -0.60 13.41
CA GLY A 74 -12.60 -0.19 12.74
C GLY A 74 -12.43 0.35 11.31
N SER A 75 -11.26 0.23 10.70
CA SER A 75 -11.02 0.60 9.31
C SER A 75 -10.08 -0.40 8.62
N GLY A 76 -10.14 -0.43 7.29
CA GLY A 76 -9.24 -1.21 6.47
C GLY A 76 -9.64 -2.67 6.31
N PRO A 77 -8.76 -3.46 5.65
CA PRO A 77 -9.04 -4.84 5.27
C PRO A 77 -9.11 -5.82 6.46
N PHE A 78 -8.76 -5.38 7.67
CA PHE A 78 -8.77 -6.20 8.89
C PHE A 78 -9.26 -5.38 10.10
N PRO A 79 -10.52 -4.90 10.09
CA PRO A 79 -10.97 -3.86 11.01
C PRO A 79 -11.08 -4.31 12.47
N HIS A 80 -11.04 -5.63 12.73
CA HIS A 80 -11.20 -6.23 14.06
C HIS A 80 -9.94 -6.94 14.57
N HIS A 81 -8.86 -6.99 13.78
CA HIS A 81 -7.61 -7.61 14.22
C HIS A 81 -6.84 -6.64 15.13
N ALA A 82 -6.25 -7.12 16.22
CA ALA A 82 -5.42 -6.30 17.10
C ALA A 82 -3.95 -6.30 16.62
N ALA A 83 -3.35 -5.14 16.38
CA ALA A 83 -1.96 -5.08 15.90
C ALA A 83 -0.97 -5.88 16.77
N ALA A 84 -0.06 -6.60 16.11
CA ALA A 84 0.97 -7.39 16.78
C ALA A 84 2.31 -7.26 16.05
N TRP A 85 3.39 -7.16 16.82
CA TRP A 85 4.75 -7.25 16.30
C TRP A 85 5.25 -8.69 16.44
N LEU A 86 5.78 -9.26 15.36
CA LEU A 86 6.44 -10.55 15.36
C LEU A 86 7.93 -10.38 15.06
N ASN A 87 8.77 -11.12 15.77
CA ASN A 87 10.23 -11.11 15.62
C ASN A 87 10.87 -9.72 15.74
N ALA A 88 10.29 -8.84 16.56
CA ALA A 88 10.70 -7.44 16.69
C ALA A 88 11.63 -7.16 17.89
N ASP A 89 12.04 -8.19 18.65
CA ASP A 89 12.88 -7.98 19.81
C ASP A 89 14.26 -7.44 19.42
N GLY A 90 14.65 -6.30 19.98
CA GLY A 90 15.97 -5.69 19.76
C GLY A 90 16.17 -5.01 18.41
N ILE A 91 15.11 -4.75 17.64
CA ILE A 91 15.24 -4.03 16.37
C ILE A 91 15.61 -2.55 16.58
N ASN A 92 16.39 -2.01 15.67
CA ASN A 92 16.73 -0.57 15.67
C ASN A 92 15.63 0.27 14.97
N ASN A 93 15.78 1.60 14.99
CA ASN A 93 14.79 2.51 14.38
C ASN A 93 14.66 2.34 12.86
N GLY A 94 15.75 2.10 12.13
CA GLY A 94 15.74 1.86 10.68
C GLY A 94 14.99 0.58 10.32
N GLN A 95 15.23 -0.51 11.04
CA GLN A 95 14.52 -1.78 10.91
C GLN A 95 13.03 -1.63 11.24
N ARG A 96 12.70 -0.86 12.29
CA ARG A 96 11.32 -0.55 12.65
C ARG A 96 10.61 0.22 11.53
N PHE A 97 11.27 1.24 10.98
CA PHE A 97 10.72 2.04 9.88
C PHE A 97 10.51 1.20 8.61
N ALA A 98 11.45 0.29 8.30
CA ALA A 98 11.31 -0.64 7.19
C ALA A 98 10.09 -1.57 7.36
N ALA A 99 9.94 -2.20 8.53
CA ALA A 99 8.81 -3.06 8.82
C ALA A 99 7.46 -2.32 8.78
N ILE A 100 7.39 -1.07 9.27
CA ILE A 100 6.20 -0.22 9.18
C ILE A 100 5.87 0.07 7.70
N SER A 101 6.87 0.40 6.89
CA SER A 101 6.69 0.69 5.47
C SER A 101 6.18 -0.53 4.70
N PHE A 102 6.71 -1.71 5.02
CA PHE A 102 6.25 -2.98 4.45
C PHE A 102 4.82 -3.31 4.86
N TYR A 103 4.49 -3.16 6.14
CA TYR A 103 3.13 -3.34 6.65
C TYR A 103 2.11 -2.48 5.89
N LEU A 104 2.39 -1.17 5.71
CA LEU A 104 1.48 -0.27 5.00
C LEU A 104 1.31 -0.68 3.53
N ALA A 105 2.37 -1.17 2.89
CA ALA A 105 2.31 -1.70 1.52
C ALA A 105 1.47 -2.98 1.44
N LEU A 106 1.60 -3.89 2.41
CA LEU A 106 0.85 -5.15 2.48
C LEU A 106 -0.64 -4.93 2.78
N MET A 107 -0.96 -3.96 3.63
CA MET A 107 -2.34 -3.47 3.83
C MET A 107 -2.92 -2.92 2.53
N THR A 108 -2.12 -2.13 1.79
CA THR A 108 -2.53 -1.57 0.48
C THR A 108 -2.71 -2.66 -0.57
N ALA A 109 -1.81 -3.64 -0.64
CA ALA A 109 -1.92 -4.79 -1.54
C ALA A 109 -3.20 -5.58 -1.26
N THR A 110 -3.52 -5.83 0.01
CA THR A 110 -4.76 -6.49 0.41
C THR A 110 -5.99 -5.69 -0.02
N CYS A 111 -5.96 -4.35 0.13
CA CYS A 111 -7.04 -3.47 -0.37
C CYS A 111 -7.21 -3.60 -1.88
N LEU A 112 -6.12 -3.67 -2.64
CA LEU A 112 -6.14 -3.82 -4.11
C LEU A 112 -6.70 -5.18 -4.54
N ASP A 113 -6.34 -6.25 -3.84
CA ASP A 113 -6.88 -7.60 -4.08
C ASP A 113 -8.41 -7.63 -3.83
N LEU A 114 -8.86 -7.01 -2.73
CA LEU A 114 -10.28 -6.90 -2.34
C LEU A 114 -11.17 -6.11 -3.30
N ILE A 115 -10.58 -5.36 -4.23
CA ILE A 115 -11.31 -4.55 -5.23
C ILE A 115 -11.01 -5.00 -6.67
N GLY A 116 -10.30 -6.11 -6.84
CA GLY A 116 -10.07 -6.71 -8.16
C GLY A 116 -9.08 -5.95 -9.04
N ALA A 117 -8.12 -5.23 -8.45
CA ALA A 117 -7.12 -4.50 -9.22
C ALA A 117 -6.21 -5.46 -10.02
N ASP A 118 -6.07 -5.24 -11.33
CA ASP A 118 -5.40 -6.18 -12.26
C ASP A 118 -4.37 -5.54 -13.22
N GLY A 119 -4.01 -4.28 -13.00
CA GLY A 119 -3.07 -3.52 -13.86
C GLY A 119 -1.87 -2.94 -13.11
N PRO A 120 -1.02 -2.11 -13.72
CA PRO A 120 -0.03 -1.33 -12.97
C PRO A 120 -0.68 -0.54 -11.83
N THR A 121 0.03 -0.35 -10.73
CA THR A 121 -0.48 0.43 -9.60
C THR A 121 0.17 1.80 -9.55
N THR A 122 -0.61 2.86 -9.76
CA THR A 122 -0.12 4.22 -9.53
C THR A 122 -0.24 4.58 -8.06
N VAL A 123 0.83 5.08 -7.46
CA VAL A 123 0.86 5.57 -6.08
C VAL A 123 1.06 7.08 -6.11
N GLU A 124 0.11 7.81 -5.53
CA GLU A 124 0.18 9.26 -5.38
C GLU A 124 0.28 9.67 -3.90
N GLY A 125 0.77 10.89 -3.67
CA GLY A 125 0.90 11.48 -2.35
C GLY A 125 2.18 11.07 -1.61
N PRO A 126 2.28 11.32 -0.29
CA PRO A 126 3.53 11.17 0.46
C PRO A 126 4.14 9.75 0.40
N PHE A 127 3.32 8.71 0.29
CA PHE A 127 3.80 7.34 0.18
C PHE A 127 4.54 7.04 -1.13
N ALA A 128 4.35 7.83 -2.19
CA ALA A 128 5.11 7.70 -3.42
C ALA A 128 6.62 7.93 -3.21
N ARG A 129 6.99 8.71 -2.17
CA ARG A 129 8.40 8.96 -1.80
C ARG A 129 9.01 7.89 -0.90
N ASN A 130 8.19 6.99 -0.35
CA ASN A 130 8.68 5.92 0.50
C ASN A 130 9.09 4.72 -0.37
N ARG A 131 10.40 4.60 -0.65
CA ARG A 131 10.99 3.55 -1.48
C ARG A 131 10.67 2.14 -0.98
N LEU A 132 10.64 1.93 0.33
CA LEU A 132 10.33 0.64 0.95
C LEU A 132 8.87 0.26 0.75
N PHE A 133 7.96 1.24 0.85
CA PHE A 133 6.53 1.06 0.57
C PHE A 133 6.31 0.67 -0.90
N VAL A 134 6.82 1.45 -1.86
CA VAL A 134 6.57 1.18 -3.29
C VAL A 134 7.23 -0.12 -3.75
N GLY A 135 8.42 -0.44 -3.24
CA GLY A 135 9.09 -1.71 -3.51
C GLY A 135 8.32 -2.91 -2.96
N MET A 136 7.83 -2.83 -1.72
CA MET A 136 7.05 -3.92 -1.12
C MET A 136 5.68 -4.05 -1.78
N LEU A 137 5.07 -2.95 -2.21
CA LEU A 137 3.81 -2.99 -2.96
C LEU A 137 3.99 -3.70 -4.32
N ALA A 138 5.09 -3.43 -5.02
CA ALA A 138 5.42 -4.11 -6.27
C ALA A 138 5.68 -5.62 -6.04
N ALA A 139 6.36 -5.98 -4.94
CA ALA A 139 6.56 -7.37 -4.53
C ALA A 139 5.23 -8.08 -4.21
N ALA A 140 4.39 -7.47 -3.38
CA ALA A 140 3.14 -8.05 -2.88
C ALA A 140 2.09 -8.24 -3.98
N THR A 141 2.03 -7.30 -4.92
CA THR A 141 1.06 -7.34 -6.03
C THR A 141 1.57 -8.08 -7.25
N ALA A 142 2.89 -8.36 -7.32
CA ALA A 142 3.58 -8.85 -8.52
C ALA A 142 3.32 -8.00 -9.78
N ARG A 143 3.00 -6.71 -9.60
CA ARG A 143 2.71 -5.73 -10.66
C ARG A 143 3.64 -4.53 -10.51
N ALA A 144 3.95 -3.88 -11.63
CA ALA A 144 4.74 -2.66 -11.60
C ALA A 144 3.99 -1.55 -10.85
N VAL A 145 4.75 -0.74 -10.10
CA VAL A 145 4.26 0.43 -9.39
C VAL A 145 4.76 1.68 -10.10
N VAL A 146 3.88 2.67 -10.31
CA VAL A 146 4.22 3.99 -10.84
C VAL A 146 4.09 4.99 -9.71
N ALA A 147 5.22 5.43 -9.14
CA ALA A 147 5.25 6.42 -8.08
C ALA A 147 5.19 7.83 -8.68
N SER A 148 4.09 8.53 -8.44
CA SER A 148 3.92 9.94 -8.85
C SER A 148 4.02 10.83 -7.62
N GLU A 149 5.11 11.58 -7.53
CA GLU A 149 5.31 12.57 -6.46
C GLU A 149 4.45 13.82 -6.65
N ALA A 150 3.93 14.03 -7.86
CA ALA A 150 3.11 15.19 -8.15
C ALA A 150 1.73 15.00 -7.51
N ALA A 151 1.43 15.78 -6.48
CA ALA A 151 0.10 15.90 -5.87
C ALA A 151 -0.89 16.65 -6.79
N THR A 152 -0.85 16.38 -8.08
CA THR A 152 -1.57 17.11 -9.12
C THR A 152 -2.62 16.27 -9.82
N GLY A 153 -2.79 14.98 -9.48
CA GLY A 153 -3.79 14.11 -10.09
C GLY A 153 -5.20 14.70 -10.06
N THR A 154 -5.60 15.28 -8.92
CA THR A 154 -6.90 15.96 -8.78
C THR A 154 -7.00 17.21 -9.66
N SER A 155 -5.98 18.08 -9.66
CA SER A 155 -5.99 19.32 -10.46
C SER A 155 -5.91 19.05 -11.96
N ILE A 156 -5.13 18.05 -12.37
CA ILE A 156 -5.05 17.57 -13.76
C ILE A 156 -6.41 16.98 -14.17
N GLY A 157 -7.03 16.16 -13.32
CA GLY A 157 -8.36 15.62 -13.55
C GLY A 157 -9.40 16.73 -13.76
N ALA A 158 -9.39 17.76 -12.90
CA ALA A 158 -10.27 18.92 -13.06
C ALA A 158 -10.00 19.69 -14.37
N ALA A 159 -8.72 19.87 -14.74
CA ALA A 159 -8.35 20.53 -16.00
C ALA A 159 -8.78 19.71 -17.24
N LEU A 160 -8.66 18.38 -17.20
CA LEU A 160 -9.12 17.49 -18.28
C LEU A 160 -10.65 17.51 -18.45
N LEU A 161 -11.41 17.74 -17.38
CA LEU A 161 -12.86 17.92 -17.47
C LEU A 161 -13.24 19.30 -18.00
N ALA A 162 -12.38 20.30 -17.81
CA ALA A 162 -12.61 21.68 -18.24
C ALA A 162 -12.04 22.01 -19.63
N SER A 163 -11.24 21.13 -20.23
CA SER A 163 -10.57 21.37 -21.51
C SER A 163 -10.53 20.14 -22.41
N ASP A 164 -10.75 20.32 -23.71
CA ASP A 164 -10.66 19.25 -24.73
C ASP A 164 -9.20 18.87 -25.09
N GLN A 165 -8.20 19.39 -24.38
CA GLN A 165 -6.79 19.11 -24.66
C GLN A 165 -6.28 17.92 -23.85
N LEU A 166 -5.71 16.93 -24.56
CA LEU A 166 -4.99 15.82 -23.94
C LEU A 166 -3.70 16.36 -23.30
N MET A 167 -3.72 16.55 -21.98
CA MET A 167 -2.50 16.88 -21.23
C MET A 167 -1.62 15.64 -21.09
N ALA A 168 -0.31 15.81 -21.27
CA ALA A 168 0.67 14.74 -21.17
C ALA A 168 0.59 14.03 -19.81
N GLN A 169 0.64 12.69 -19.83
CA GLN A 169 0.65 11.85 -18.64
C GLN A 169 1.79 12.25 -17.69
N GLY A 170 1.50 12.27 -16.39
CA GLY A 170 2.47 12.61 -15.35
C GLY A 170 3.70 11.71 -15.39
N LYS A 171 4.89 12.31 -15.23
CA LYS A 171 6.17 11.62 -15.08
C LYS A 171 6.22 10.92 -13.72
N GLY A 172 5.70 9.70 -13.62
CA GLY A 172 5.93 8.83 -12.47
C GLY A 172 7.18 7.97 -12.65
N GLU A 173 7.90 7.71 -11.57
CA GLU A 173 8.97 6.70 -11.58
C GLU A 173 8.33 5.31 -11.60
N ARG A 174 8.77 4.47 -12.53
CA ARG A 174 8.30 3.10 -12.62
C ARG A 174 9.21 2.18 -11.82
N ILE A 175 8.65 1.57 -10.78
CA ILE A 175 9.29 0.56 -9.94
C ILE A 175 8.82 -0.81 -10.40
N GLU A 176 9.75 -1.61 -10.90
CA GLU A 176 9.50 -3.02 -11.23
C GLU A 176 9.50 -3.89 -9.96
N ARG A 177 8.92 -5.09 -10.09
CA ARG A 177 8.94 -6.09 -9.02
C ARG A 177 10.39 -6.38 -8.58
N PRO A 178 10.69 -6.41 -7.26
CA PRO A 178 11.99 -6.82 -6.77
C PRO A 178 12.37 -8.24 -7.25
N ILE A 179 13.62 -8.41 -7.67
CA ILE A 179 14.16 -9.70 -8.14
C ILE A 179 14.50 -10.61 -6.97
N ASP A 180 14.88 -10.03 -5.83
CA ASP A 180 15.25 -10.76 -4.61
C ASP A 180 14.03 -11.54 -4.06
N PRO A 181 14.10 -12.89 -4.00
CA PRO A 181 13.04 -13.73 -3.46
C PRO A 181 12.65 -13.39 -2.01
N ALA A 182 13.56 -12.82 -1.21
CA ALA A 182 13.31 -12.51 0.19
C ALA A 182 12.10 -11.57 0.38
N TRP A 183 11.83 -10.70 -0.58
CA TRP A 183 10.65 -9.82 -0.56
C TRP A 183 9.35 -10.61 -0.71
N VAL A 184 9.32 -11.59 -1.62
CA VAL A 184 8.15 -12.45 -1.85
C VAL A 184 7.93 -13.40 -0.67
N ASP A 185 9.02 -13.91 -0.10
CA ASP A 185 8.98 -14.75 1.10
C ASP A 185 8.46 -13.96 2.31
N TYR A 186 8.83 -12.68 2.43
CA TYR A 186 8.30 -11.79 3.45
C TYR A 186 6.78 -11.55 3.28
N VAL A 187 6.31 -11.29 2.06
CA VAL A 187 4.88 -11.17 1.75
C VAL A 187 4.13 -12.44 2.16
N SER A 188 4.68 -13.60 1.81
CA SER A 188 4.07 -14.90 2.10
C SER A 188 4.01 -15.17 3.60
N ALA A 189 5.09 -14.87 4.32
CA ALA A 189 5.15 -14.99 5.77
C ALA A 189 4.14 -14.06 6.47
N TRP A 190 3.99 -12.83 5.97
CA TRP A 190 3.01 -11.89 6.52
C TRP A 190 1.58 -12.38 6.29
N ARG A 191 1.22 -12.80 5.08
CA ARG A 191 -0.12 -13.32 4.77
C ARG A 191 -0.49 -14.51 5.65
N ALA A 192 0.43 -15.49 5.78
CA ALA A 192 0.22 -16.64 6.65
C ALA A 192 0.05 -16.25 8.12
N ALA A 193 0.81 -15.27 8.61
CA ALA A 193 0.68 -14.80 9.99
C ALA A 193 -0.64 -14.06 10.25
N VAL A 194 -1.14 -13.30 9.27
CA VAL A 194 -2.46 -12.64 9.37
C VAL A 194 -3.61 -13.65 9.36
N GLU A 195 -3.51 -14.71 8.55
CA GLU A 195 -4.50 -15.79 8.51
C GLU A 195 -4.63 -16.53 9.85
N VAL A 196 -3.53 -16.70 10.59
CA VAL A 196 -3.55 -17.35 11.92
C VAL A 196 -4.18 -16.45 12.99
N GLN A 197 -4.24 -15.14 12.77
CA GLN A 197 -4.78 -14.16 13.72
C GLN A 197 -6.32 -14.05 13.68
N GLY A 198 -6.94 -14.41 12.55
CA GLY A 198 -8.38 -14.35 12.31
C GLY A 198 -9.05 -15.71 12.41
#